data_AF-A0A430BW36-F1
#
_entry.id   AF-A0A430BW36-F1
#
_cell.length_a   1.000
_cell.length_b   1.000
_cell.length_c   1.000
_cell.angle_alpha   90.00
_cell.angle_beta   90.00
_cell.angle_gamma   90.00
#
_symmetry.space_group_name_H-M   'P 1'
#
loop_
_entity.id
_entity.type
_entity.pdbx_description
1 polymer ?
#
loop_
_entity_poly.entity_id
_entity_poly.type
_entity_poly.pdbx_seq_one_letter_code
_entity_poly.pdbx_strand_id
1 'polypeptide(L)'
;MIAGLGLIAGMTASWQAGAQDMRLDSRTFVERVQTDINGRPRRTIANAERAMSGDQLIVVVDWRHEGSRTAHGLTVVRQVPRDTLLDLTDPAMQASVDGGAHWGRLEQLWLPTPLGGVRRATPEDITHIRWRLPDSVAPGQSGRLTYRAQVR
;
A
#
# COMPACT_ATOMS: atom_id res chain seq x y z
N MET A 1 45.98 31.36 24.22
CA MET A 1 45.05 31.62 23.11
C MET A 1 44.08 30.47 23.01
N ILE A 2 42.79 30.75 23.31
CA ILE A 2 41.54 30.20 22.72
C ILE A 2 41.53 28.67 22.48
N ALA A 3 41.00 27.85 23.39
CA ALA A 3 39.58 27.49 23.51
C ALA A 3 39.00 26.78 22.28
N GLY A 4 38.53 25.54 22.46
CA GLY A 4 37.84 24.79 21.41
C GLY A 4 37.30 23.45 21.88
N LEU A 5 36.49 23.44 22.95
CA LEU A 5 35.56 22.34 23.21
C LEU A 5 34.53 22.31 22.07
N GLY A 6 34.51 21.22 21.29
CA GLY A 6 33.46 20.94 20.31
C GLY A 6 32.64 19.73 20.74
N LEU A 7 31.80 19.89 21.77
CA LEU A 7 30.67 18.98 22.02
C LEU A 7 29.49 19.48 21.18
N ILE A 8 29.04 18.72 20.19
CA ILE A 8 27.67 18.86 19.67
C ILE A 8 27.04 17.47 19.56
N ALA A 9 26.36 17.15 20.65
CA ALA A 9 25.10 16.44 20.78
C ALA A 9 24.61 15.61 19.58
N GLY A 10 24.45 14.31 19.82
CA GLY A 10 23.81 13.37 18.93
C GLY A 10 22.35 13.72 18.64
N MET A 11 21.95 13.44 17.40
CA MET A 11 20.55 13.27 17.03
C MET A 11 20.35 11.80 16.69
N THR A 12 20.11 10.96 17.69
CA THR A 12 19.43 9.68 17.46
C THR A 12 17.98 9.99 17.16
N ALA A 13 17.64 10.14 15.88
CA ALA A 13 16.24 10.11 15.46
C ALA A 13 15.73 8.66 15.59
N SER A 14 15.37 8.28 16.81
CA SER A 14 14.71 7.00 17.09
C SER A 14 13.28 7.23 17.51
N TRP A 15 12.38 7.33 16.53
CA TRP A 15 10.95 7.06 16.72
C TRP A 15 10.40 6.39 15.46
N GLN A 16 10.57 5.07 15.38
CA GLN A 16 9.71 4.20 14.59
C GLN A 16 9.00 3.24 15.54
N ALA A 17 8.19 3.79 16.45
CA ALA A 17 7.20 3.04 17.19
C ALA A 17 5.84 3.27 16.53
N GLY A 18 5.54 2.50 15.48
CA GLY A 18 4.27 2.57 14.76
C GLY A 18 3.75 1.24 14.24
N ALA A 19 4.37 0.12 14.64
CA ALA A 19 4.02 -1.21 14.12
C ALA A 19 3.70 -2.25 15.22
N GLN A 20 3.64 -1.84 16.50
CA GLN A 20 3.43 -2.80 17.61
C GLN A 20 1.95 -3.02 17.97
N ASP A 21 1.06 -2.08 17.62
CA ASP A 21 -0.34 -2.09 18.09
C ASP A 21 -1.37 -2.36 16.98
N MET A 22 -0.94 -2.69 15.76
CA MET A 22 -1.85 -2.93 14.63
C MET A 22 -1.62 -4.33 14.05
N ARG A 23 -2.63 -5.19 14.14
CA ARG A 23 -2.63 -6.47 13.44
C ARG A 23 -3.25 -6.31 12.07
N LEU A 24 -2.56 -6.83 11.04
CA LEU A 24 -3.05 -6.92 9.68
C LEU A 24 -3.14 -8.40 9.29
N ASP A 25 -4.31 -8.81 8.82
CA ASP A 25 -4.55 -10.12 8.20
C ASP A 25 -4.90 -9.89 6.73
N SER A 26 -4.29 -10.66 5.83
CA SER A 26 -4.41 -10.44 4.39
C SER A 26 -4.76 -11.72 3.67
N ARG A 27 -5.79 -11.62 2.82
CA ARG A 27 -6.23 -12.71 1.96
C ARG A 27 -6.31 -12.22 0.54
N THR A 28 -5.78 -13.00 -0.39
CA THR A 28 -5.78 -12.69 -1.81
C THR A 28 -6.60 -13.74 -2.55
N PHE A 29 -7.53 -13.26 -3.36
CA PHE A 29 -8.36 -14.06 -4.24
C PHE A 29 -8.00 -13.74 -5.69
N VAL A 30 -8.16 -14.74 -6.54
CA VAL A 30 -8.04 -14.61 -7.99
C VAL A 30 -9.43 -14.73 -8.59
N GLU A 31 -9.81 -13.73 -9.37
CA GLU A 31 -10.99 -13.68 -10.20
C GLU A 31 -10.61 -13.91 -11.66
N ARG A 32 -11.18 -14.95 -12.27
CA ARG A 32 -10.97 -15.31 -13.68
C ARG A 32 -12.28 -15.22 -14.45
N VAL A 33 -12.20 -14.64 -15.64
CA VAL A 33 -13.28 -14.72 -16.63
C VAL A 33 -12.83 -15.70 -17.70
N GLN A 34 -13.51 -16.85 -17.77
CA GLN A 34 -13.26 -17.88 -18.79
C GLN A 34 -14.50 -18.03 -19.66
N THR A 35 -14.30 -18.32 -20.94
CA THR A 35 -15.42 -18.64 -21.83
C THR A 35 -15.83 -20.10 -21.64
N ASP A 36 -17.10 -20.36 -21.39
CA ASP A 36 -17.62 -21.73 -21.30
C ASP A 36 -17.75 -22.40 -22.69
N ILE A 37 -18.11 -23.67 -22.70
CA ILE A 37 -18.32 -24.46 -23.93
C ILE A 37 -19.39 -23.87 -24.87
N ASN A 38 -20.25 -22.98 -24.37
CA ASN A 38 -21.32 -22.33 -25.12
C ASN A 38 -20.94 -20.89 -25.54
N GLY A 39 -19.68 -20.48 -25.37
CA GLY A 39 -19.21 -19.14 -25.73
C GLY A 39 -19.58 -18.05 -24.70
N ARG A 40 -20.09 -18.40 -23.51
CA ARG A 40 -20.51 -17.43 -22.50
C ARG A 40 -19.41 -17.15 -21.49
N PRO A 41 -19.23 -15.90 -21.04
CA PRO A 41 -18.28 -15.59 -19.99
C PRO A 41 -18.74 -16.19 -18.65
N ARG A 42 -17.85 -16.94 -18.01
CA ARG A 42 -18.02 -17.51 -16.67
C ARG A 42 -16.97 -16.94 -15.74
N ARG A 43 -17.43 -16.33 -14.66
CA ARG A 43 -16.57 -15.75 -13.62
C ARG A 43 -16.35 -16.76 -12.50
N THR A 44 -15.10 -17.00 -12.15
CA THR A 44 -14.72 -17.88 -11.03
C THR A 44 -13.84 -17.11 -10.06
N ILE A 45 -14.09 -17.24 -8.76
CA ILE A 45 -13.27 -16.69 -7.70
C ILE A 45 -12.66 -17.86 -6.93
N ALA A 46 -11.35 -17.87 -6.76
CA ALA A 46 -10.61 -18.88 -6.01
C ALA A 46 -9.55 -18.23 -5.11
N ASN A 47 -9.07 -18.95 -4.09
CA ASN A 47 -7.89 -18.50 -3.36
C ASN A 47 -6.69 -18.38 -4.31
N ALA A 48 -5.86 -17.36 -4.09
CA ALA A 48 -4.68 -17.11 -4.89
C ALA A 48 -3.52 -18.05 -4.51
N GLU A 49 -3.64 -19.34 -4.82
CA GLU A 49 -2.51 -20.27 -4.66
C GLU A 49 -1.45 -20.03 -5.74
N ARG A 50 -1.90 -19.77 -6.98
CA ARG A 50 -1.07 -19.34 -8.12
C ARG A 50 -1.87 -18.37 -8.99
N ALA A 51 -1.40 -17.14 -9.11
CA ALA A 51 -1.92 -16.15 -10.04
C ALA A 51 -1.20 -16.28 -11.39
N MET A 52 -1.94 -16.07 -12.48
CA MET A 52 -1.46 -16.10 -13.85
C MET A 52 -1.60 -14.72 -14.49
N SER A 53 -0.81 -14.43 -15.54
CA SER A 53 -1.01 -13.22 -16.35
C SER A 53 -2.47 -13.11 -16.80
N GLY A 54 -3.04 -11.91 -16.67
CA GLY A 54 -4.44 -11.61 -16.93
C GLY A 54 -5.39 -11.79 -15.73
N ASP A 55 -4.99 -12.54 -14.69
CA ASP A 55 -5.82 -12.76 -13.50
C ASP A 55 -6.10 -11.43 -12.78
N GLN A 56 -7.34 -11.29 -12.29
CA GLN A 56 -7.72 -10.18 -11.41
C GLN A 56 -7.50 -10.60 -9.96
N LEU A 57 -6.58 -9.95 -9.27
CA LEU A 57 -6.39 -10.09 -7.83
C LEU A 57 -7.41 -9.23 -7.09
N ILE A 58 -8.06 -9.82 -6.09
CA ILE A 58 -8.85 -9.13 -5.09
C ILE A 58 -8.15 -9.35 -3.75
N VAL A 59 -7.59 -8.30 -3.17
CA VAL A 59 -6.88 -8.37 -1.90
C VAL A 59 -7.76 -7.78 -0.82
N VAL A 60 -8.03 -8.58 0.21
CA VAL A 60 -8.76 -8.18 1.42
C VAL A 60 -7.76 -8.03 2.54
N VAL A 61 -7.77 -6.88 3.21
CA VAL A 61 -6.93 -6.58 4.36
C VAL A 61 -7.83 -6.28 5.55
N ASP A 62 -7.88 -7.20 6.50
CA ASP A 62 -8.51 -6.98 7.79
C ASP A 62 -7.48 -6.34 8.72
N TRP A 63 -7.84 -5.24 9.38
CA TRP A 63 -6.99 -4.56 10.34
C TRP A 63 -7.65 -4.53 11.71
N ARG A 64 -6.86 -4.61 12.77
CA ARG A 64 -7.32 -4.46 14.15
C ARG A 64 -6.28 -3.73 14.98
N HIS A 65 -6.73 -2.73 15.72
CA HIS A 65 -5.95 -2.07 16.74
C HIS A 65 -5.92 -2.92 18.02
N GLU A 66 -4.75 -3.40 18.38
CA GLU A 66 -4.49 -4.28 19.53
C GLU A 66 -3.81 -3.54 20.70
N GLY A 67 -3.51 -2.26 20.51
CA GLY A 67 -3.02 -1.37 21.57
C GLY A 67 -4.07 -1.12 22.66
N SER A 68 -3.59 -0.76 23.85
CA SER A 68 -4.44 -0.52 25.03
C SER A 68 -4.88 0.94 25.21
N ARG A 69 -4.49 1.84 24.30
CA ARG A 69 -4.83 3.26 24.29
C ARG A 69 -5.35 3.66 22.93
N THR A 70 -6.18 4.69 22.84
CA THR A 70 -6.58 5.25 21.55
C THR A 70 -5.36 5.73 20.77
N ALA A 71 -5.31 5.39 19.49
CA ALA A 71 -4.25 5.78 18.58
C ALA A 71 -4.78 6.74 17.51
N HIS A 72 -3.87 7.56 16.98
CA HIS A 72 -4.17 8.61 16.01
C HIS A 72 -3.24 8.51 14.81
N GLY A 73 -3.72 8.95 13.64
CA GLY A 73 -2.91 9.02 12.42
C GLY A 73 -2.44 7.66 11.90
N LEU A 74 -3.14 6.57 12.25
CA LEU A 74 -2.79 5.23 11.80
C LEU A 74 -2.98 5.09 10.28
N THR A 75 -2.09 4.33 9.66
CA THR A 75 -2.16 4.03 8.23
C THR A 75 -1.94 2.55 7.99
N VAL A 76 -2.58 2.04 6.94
CA VAL A 76 -2.31 0.70 6.41
C VAL A 76 -1.52 0.88 5.13
N VAL A 77 -0.31 0.32 5.08
CA VAL A 77 0.61 0.42 3.93
C VAL A 77 0.80 -0.96 3.34
N ARG A 78 0.77 -1.07 2.00
CA ARG A 78 1.03 -2.30 1.26
C ARG A 78 2.01 -2.08 0.13
N GLN A 79 2.97 -3.00 0.02
CA GLN A 79 3.78 -3.14 -1.19
C GLN A 79 2.90 -3.67 -2.33
N VAL A 80 3.08 -3.09 -3.51
CA VAL A 80 2.42 -3.56 -4.73
C VAL A 80 3.27 -4.67 -5.33
N PRO A 81 2.70 -5.86 -5.59
CA PRO A 81 3.42 -6.91 -6.29
C PRO A 81 3.91 -6.43 -7.64
N ARG A 82 5.13 -6.83 -8.02
CA ARG A 82 5.66 -6.60 -9.36
C ARG A 82 4.73 -7.22 -10.41
N ASP A 83 4.77 -6.68 -11.62
CA ASP A 83 3.98 -7.17 -12.76
C ASP A 83 2.47 -7.15 -12.49
N THR A 84 2.00 -6.16 -11.70
CA THR A 84 0.58 -5.92 -11.50
C THR A 84 0.19 -4.48 -11.82
N LEU A 85 -1.03 -4.29 -12.31
CA LEU A 85 -1.67 -3.00 -12.43
C LEU A 85 -2.71 -2.82 -11.35
N LEU A 86 -2.57 -1.79 -10.52
CA LEU A 86 -3.58 -1.45 -9.54
C LEU A 86 -4.84 -0.85 -10.16
N ASP A 87 -5.98 -1.22 -9.58
CA ASP A 87 -7.21 -0.43 -9.68
C ASP A 87 -7.12 0.78 -8.75
N LEU A 88 -7.10 1.98 -9.32
CA LEU A 88 -6.91 3.26 -8.62
C LEU A 88 -8.23 4.02 -8.38
N THR A 89 -9.36 3.35 -8.56
CA THR A 89 -10.70 3.95 -8.42
C THR A 89 -11.05 4.30 -6.97
N ASP A 90 -10.46 3.64 -5.98
CA ASP A 90 -10.64 3.99 -4.57
C ASP A 90 -10.07 5.40 -4.29
N PRO A 91 -10.91 6.38 -3.92
CA PRO A 91 -10.47 7.75 -3.67
C PRO A 91 -9.65 7.89 -2.38
N ALA A 92 -9.81 6.98 -1.41
CA ALA A 92 -9.06 6.99 -0.16
C ALA A 92 -7.65 6.40 -0.31
N MET A 93 -7.41 5.62 -1.36
CA MET A 93 -6.11 5.06 -1.67
C MET A 93 -5.14 6.18 -2.11
N GLN A 94 -3.97 6.19 -1.48
CA GLN A 94 -2.82 6.98 -1.91
C GLN A 94 -1.72 6.04 -2.39
N ALA A 95 -1.01 6.43 -3.43
CA ALA A 95 0.10 5.68 -4.01
C ALA A 95 1.44 6.32 -3.64
N SER A 96 2.50 5.53 -3.75
CA SER A 96 3.89 5.96 -3.70
C SER A 96 4.67 5.29 -4.83
N VAL A 97 5.57 6.06 -5.44
CA VAL A 97 6.42 5.63 -6.56
C VAL A 97 7.90 5.54 -6.19
N ASP A 98 8.22 5.78 -4.92
CA ASP A 98 9.58 5.94 -4.41
C ASP A 98 9.82 5.16 -3.11
N GLY A 99 9.17 4.00 -2.99
CA GLY A 99 9.39 3.11 -1.86
C GLY A 99 8.65 3.51 -0.57
N GLY A 100 7.64 4.38 -0.67
CA GLY A 100 6.86 4.86 0.47
C GLY A 100 7.38 6.16 1.09
N ALA A 101 8.30 6.87 0.43
CA ALA A 101 8.82 8.14 0.91
C ALA A 101 7.80 9.27 0.71
N HIS A 102 7.19 9.35 -0.46
CA HIS A 102 6.14 10.32 -0.77
C HIS A 102 4.83 9.63 -1.15
N TRP A 103 3.72 10.31 -0.87
CA TRP A 103 2.39 9.74 -0.99
C TRP A 103 1.40 10.75 -1.54
N GLY A 104 0.60 10.32 -2.51
CA GLY A 104 -0.42 11.18 -3.12
C GLY A 104 -1.34 10.37 -4.01
N ARG A 105 -2.23 11.06 -4.70
CA ARG A 105 -2.90 10.46 -5.84
C ARG A 105 -1.89 10.31 -6.98
N LEU A 106 -2.00 9.28 -7.81
CA LEU A 106 -1.00 9.00 -8.87
C LEU A 106 -0.75 10.23 -9.77
N GLU A 107 -1.81 10.99 -10.07
CA GLU A 107 -1.76 12.19 -10.88
C GLU A 107 -0.91 13.34 -10.29
N GLN A 108 -0.54 13.25 -9.02
CA GLN A 108 0.29 14.21 -8.31
C GLN A 108 1.75 13.77 -8.21
N LEU A 109 2.06 12.53 -8.63
CA LEU A 109 3.38 11.93 -8.45
C LEU A 109 4.26 12.09 -9.69
N TRP A 110 5.54 12.37 -9.42
CA TRP A 110 6.57 12.62 -10.42
C TRP A 110 7.82 11.84 -10.04
N LEU A 111 8.57 11.43 -11.05
CA LEU A 111 9.81 10.68 -10.90
C LEU A 111 10.94 11.38 -11.64
N PRO A 112 12.17 11.37 -11.09
CA PRO A 112 13.34 11.81 -11.83
C PRO A 112 13.56 10.91 -13.04
N THR A 113 14.08 11.46 -14.13
CA THR A 113 14.50 10.67 -15.29
C THR A 113 16.01 10.40 -15.25
N PRO A 114 16.50 9.29 -15.85
CA PRO A 114 17.94 9.03 -15.94
C PRO A 114 18.73 10.10 -16.70
N LEU A 115 18.07 10.88 -17.56
CA LEU A 115 18.68 11.93 -18.38
C LEU A 115 18.60 13.32 -17.72
N GLY A 116 18.16 13.39 -16.46
CA GLY A 116 17.86 14.64 -15.76
C GLY A 116 16.41 15.09 -15.93
N GLY A 117 15.97 16.01 -15.08
CA GLY A 117 14.57 16.46 -15.03
C GLY A 117 13.62 15.43 -14.42
N VAL A 118 12.32 15.63 -14.61
CA VAL A 118 11.25 14.79 -14.05
C VAL A 118 10.22 14.41 -15.11
N ARG A 119 9.56 13.26 -14.92
CA ARG A 119 8.38 12.83 -15.68
C ARG A 119 7.23 12.49 -14.74
N ARG A 120 6.01 12.50 -15.27
CA ARG A 120 4.85 12.05 -14.52
C ARG A 120 4.94 10.54 -14.25
N ALA A 121 4.49 10.13 -13.07
CA ALA A 121 4.34 8.73 -12.74
C ALA A 121 3.22 8.07 -13.57
N THR A 122 3.42 6.81 -13.94
CA THR A 122 2.42 5.91 -14.52
C THR A 122 2.00 4.87 -13.50
N PRO A 123 0.90 4.11 -13.73
CA PRO A 123 0.50 3.05 -12.81
C PRO A 123 1.59 1.98 -12.59
N GLU A 124 2.47 1.78 -13.56
CA GLU A 124 3.56 0.81 -13.52
C GLU A 124 4.69 1.24 -12.57
N ASP A 125 4.77 2.52 -12.24
CA ASP A 125 5.77 3.05 -11.31
C ASP A 125 5.37 2.87 -9.84
N ILE A 126 4.13 2.46 -9.55
CA ILE A 126 3.64 2.38 -8.17
C ILE A 126 4.36 1.26 -7.44
N THR A 127 5.00 1.63 -6.33
CA THR A 127 5.73 0.70 -5.46
C THR A 127 4.92 0.32 -4.23
N HIS A 128 4.15 1.28 -3.68
CA HIS A 128 3.36 1.11 -2.48
C HIS A 128 2.03 1.83 -2.58
N ILE A 129 1.06 1.35 -1.81
CA ILE A 129 -0.23 2.00 -1.58
C ILE A 129 -0.48 2.15 -0.08
N ARG A 130 -1.24 3.17 0.30
CA ARG A 130 -1.69 3.37 1.68
C ARG A 130 -3.11 3.86 1.78
N TRP A 131 -3.70 3.58 2.94
CA TRP A 131 -4.93 4.20 3.42
C TRP A 131 -4.68 4.83 4.78
N ARG A 132 -5.28 5.98 5.01
CA ARG A 132 -5.40 6.55 6.35
C ARG A 132 -6.62 5.93 7.03
N LEU A 133 -6.43 5.42 8.24
CA LEU A 133 -7.54 4.99 9.08
C LEU A 133 -8.24 6.23 9.68
N PRO A 134 -9.41 6.06 10.32
CA PRO A 134 -10.04 7.16 11.05
C PRO A 134 -9.06 7.84 12.01
N ASP A 135 -9.19 9.16 12.18
CA ASP A 135 -8.22 9.97 12.95
C ASP A 135 -8.07 9.51 14.39
N SER A 136 -9.08 8.86 14.95
CA SER A 136 -9.08 8.25 16.28
C SER A 136 -9.48 6.79 16.16
N VAL A 137 -8.60 5.89 16.62
CA VAL A 137 -8.80 4.45 16.60
C VAL A 137 -8.73 3.91 18.03
N ALA A 138 -9.87 3.50 18.58
CA ALA A 138 -9.96 2.99 19.94
C ALA A 138 -9.34 1.58 20.08
N PRO A 139 -8.94 1.15 21.29
CA PRO A 139 -8.53 -0.24 21.54
C PRO A 139 -9.54 -1.26 21.03
N GLY A 140 -9.08 -2.27 20.29
CA GLY A 140 -9.93 -3.32 19.73
C GLY A 140 -10.72 -2.92 18.48
N GLN A 141 -10.70 -1.65 18.07
CA GLN A 141 -11.34 -1.22 16.83
C GLN A 141 -10.71 -1.91 15.63
N SER A 142 -11.53 -2.30 14.67
CA SER A 142 -11.11 -3.05 13.49
C SER A 142 -11.87 -2.59 12.25
N GLY A 143 -11.36 -2.97 11.09
CA GLY A 143 -12.03 -2.72 9.83
C GLY A 143 -11.46 -3.57 8.71
N ARG A 144 -11.97 -3.34 7.50
CA ARG A 144 -11.58 -4.07 6.30
C ARG A 144 -11.33 -3.09 5.17
N LEU A 145 -10.23 -3.31 4.45
CA LEU A 145 -9.89 -2.66 3.20
C LEU A 145 -9.90 -3.70 2.09
N THR A 146 -10.29 -3.30 0.89
CA THR A 146 -10.20 -4.15 -0.30
C THR A 146 -9.57 -3.36 -1.42
N TYR A 147 -8.62 -3.95 -2.13
CA TYR A 147 -8.09 -3.39 -3.37
C TYR A 147 -7.96 -4.45 -4.45
N ARG A 148 -7.94 -4.00 -5.71
CA ARG A 148 -7.82 -4.88 -6.87
C ARG A 148 -6.54 -4.58 -7.63
N ALA A 149 -5.99 -5.62 -8.25
CA ALA A 149 -4.89 -5.48 -9.18
C ALA A 149 -4.98 -6.53 -10.28
N GLN A 150 -4.56 -6.21 -11.50
CA GLN A 150 -4.46 -7.18 -12.60
C GLN A 150 -3.02 -7.66 -12.74
N VAL A 151 -2.80 -8.97 -12.83
CA VAL A 151 -1.48 -9.54 -13.15
C VAL A 151 -1.19 -9.37 -14.64
N ARG A 152 0.04 -8.99 -14.99
CA ARG A 152 0.54 -8.88 -16.36
C ARG A 152 1.46 -10.03 -16.75
#